data_AF-A0A6P0XZ10-F1
#
_entry.id   AF-A0A6P0XZ10-F1
#
_cell.length_a   1.000
_cell.length_b   1.000
_cell.length_c   1.000
_cell.angle_alpha   90.00
_cell.angle_beta   90.00
_cell.angle_gamma   90.00
#
_symmetry.space_group_name_H-M   'P 1'
#
loop_
_entity.id
_entity.type
_entity.pdbx_description
1 polymer ?
#
loop_
_entity_poly.entity_id
_entity_poly.type
_entity_poly.pdbx_seq_one_letter_code
_entity_poly.pdbx_strand_id
1 'polypeptide(L)'
;GILELLKQWVKSDENWQVRGEAVKQIATGWKNQPGILELLKQRVNSDEDSDVRLEALQQIATGWKNQPGILELLKKKVESDENWQVRGEAVKQIATGWKNQPGIVELFDHRVLNDPFQREHEFQTNPRQIALEAIVKQYPDHQQTLPLLQDRAENDPDEKLREWAKKKLQQLET
;
A
#
# COMPACT_ATOMS: atom_id res chain seq x y z
N GLY A 1 -27.70 18.32 0.78
CA GLY A 1 -27.97 17.28 -0.23
C GLY A 1 -27.15 16.03 0.10
N ILE A 2 -27.38 14.91 -0.59
CA ILE A 2 -26.73 13.62 -0.29
C ILE A 2 -25.20 13.75 -0.20
N LEU A 3 -24.57 14.44 -1.15
CA LEU A 3 -23.12 14.66 -1.13
C LEU A 3 -22.62 15.36 0.14
N GLU A 4 -23.34 16.38 0.62
CA GLU A 4 -22.93 17.10 1.83
C GLU A 4 -23.09 16.25 3.09
N LEU A 5 -24.10 15.38 3.14
CA LEU A 5 -24.25 14.40 4.22
C LEU A 5 -23.08 13.39 4.22
N LEU A 6 -22.73 12.84 3.06
CA LEU A 6 -21.58 11.95 2.95
C LEU A 6 -20.27 12.64 3.35
N LYS A 7 -20.08 13.91 2.97
CA LYS A 7 -18.89 14.69 3.38
C LYS A 7 -18.83 14.86 4.90
N GLN A 8 -19.97 15.05 5.56
CA GLN A 8 -20.03 15.09 7.03
C GLN A 8 -19.64 13.75 7.62
N TRP A 9 -20.17 12.64 7.09
CA TRP A 9 -19.81 11.30 7.56
C TRP A 9 -18.33 10.99 7.41
N VAL A 10 -17.74 11.25 6.25
CA VAL A 10 -16.30 11.07 6.04
C VAL A 10 -15.47 11.83 7.08
N LYS A 11 -15.89 13.04 7.47
CA LYS A 11 -15.11 13.89 8.38
C LYS A 11 -15.22 13.50 9.84
N SER A 12 -16.41 13.09 10.30
CA SER A 12 -16.71 13.10 11.74
C SER A 12 -17.68 12.02 12.19
N ASP A 13 -18.07 11.06 11.35
CA ASP A 13 -18.84 9.92 11.87
C ASP A 13 -17.97 9.09 12.81
N GLU A 14 -18.52 8.69 13.96
CA GLU A 14 -17.78 7.90 14.95
C GLU A 14 -17.52 6.47 14.46
N ASN A 15 -18.37 5.94 13.58
CA ASN A 15 -18.22 4.60 13.05
C ASN A 15 -17.31 4.60 11.81
N TRP A 16 -16.14 3.97 11.94
CA TRP A 16 -15.18 3.81 10.85
C TRP A 16 -15.79 3.15 9.60
N GLN A 17 -16.75 2.22 9.76
CA GLN A 17 -17.43 1.58 8.63
C GLN A 17 -18.26 2.58 7.83
N VAL A 18 -18.93 3.49 8.54
CA VAL A 18 -19.71 4.56 7.90
C VAL A 18 -18.77 5.53 7.19
N ARG A 19 -17.65 5.90 7.81
CA ARG A 19 -16.62 6.74 7.16
C ARG A 19 -16.07 6.09 5.90
N GLY A 20 -15.68 4.82 5.97
CA GLY A 20 -15.14 4.05 4.84
C GLY A 20 -16.14 3.93 3.70
N GLU A 21 -17.40 3.56 3.99
CA GLU A 21 -18.44 3.48 2.96
C GLU A 21 -18.74 4.86 2.36
N ALA A 22 -18.77 5.91 3.17
CA ALA A 22 -18.95 7.28 2.67
C ALA A 22 -17.80 7.70 1.75
N VAL A 23 -16.55 7.35 2.07
CA VAL A 23 -15.38 7.56 1.18
C VAL A 23 -15.60 6.89 -0.16
N LYS A 24 -15.98 5.61 -0.16
CA LYS A 24 -16.22 4.81 -1.36
C LYS A 24 -17.34 5.38 -2.24
N GLN A 25 -18.46 5.75 -1.63
CA GLN A 25 -19.61 6.35 -2.31
C GLN A 25 -19.26 7.70 -2.93
N ILE A 26 -18.57 8.56 -2.17
CA ILE A 26 -18.10 9.87 -2.68
C ILE A 26 -17.16 9.68 -3.87
N ALA A 27 -16.19 8.77 -3.76
CA ALA A 27 -15.22 8.52 -4.82
C ALA A 27 -15.85 8.01 -6.11
N THR A 28 -16.92 7.22 -5.99
CA THR A 28 -17.64 6.65 -7.14
C THR A 28 -18.61 7.65 -7.78
N GLY A 29 -19.46 8.28 -6.96
CA GLY A 29 -20.57 9.11 -7.46
C GLY A 29 -20.21 10.57 -7.73
N TRP A 30 -19.17 11.10 -7.08
CA TRP A 30 -18.84 12.53 -7.09
C TRP A 30 -17.37 12.83 -7.33
N LYS A 31 -16.63 11.89 -7.94
CA LYS A 31 -15.21 12.01 -8.27
C LYS A 31 -14.77 13.36 -8.85
N ASN A 32 -15.59 13.92 -9.74
CA ASN A 32 -15.28 15.16 -10.47
C ASN A 32 -15.73 16.43 -9.73
N GLN A 33 -16.33 16.30 -8.55
CA GLN A 33 -16.72 17.46 -7.75
C GLN A 33 -15.48 18.10 -7.11
N PRO A 34 -15.43 19.45 -7.03
CA PRO A 34 -14.32 20.14 -6.37
C PRO A 34 -14.15 19.70 -4.92
N GLY A 35 -12.89 19.54 -4.50
CA GLY A 35 -12.51 19.23 -3.12
C GLY A 35 -12.63 17.76 -2.70
N ILE A 36 -13.16 16.86 -3.53
CA ILE A 36 -13.27 15.44 -3.19
C ILE A 36 -11.92 14.76 -3.02
N LEU A 37 -11.00 15.00 -3.97
CA LEU A 37 -9.65 14.46 -3.85
C LEU A 37 -8.96 14.94 -2.57
N GLU A 38 -9.13 16.22 -2.22
CA GLU A 38 -8.51 16.78 -1.02
C GLU A 38 -9.10 16.19 0.26
N LEU A 39 -10.42 15.98 0.29
CA LEU A 39 -11.08 15.30 1.39
C LEU A 39 -10.53 13.88 1.60
N LEU A 40 -10.36 13.11 0.53
CA LEU A 40 -9.79 11.76 0.62
C LEU A 40 -8.31 11.79 1.02
N LYS A 41 -7.52 12.76 0.53
CA LYS A 41 -6.12 12.93 0.95
C LYS A 41 -6.01 13.20 2.45
N GLN A 42 -6.93 13.97 3.02
CA GLN A 42 -7.00 14.17 4.47
C GLN A 42 -7.26 12.84 5.18
N ARG A 43 -8.20 12.01 4.70
CA ARG A 43 -8.46 10.69 5.29
C ARG A 43 -7.25 9.76 5.23
N VAL A 44 -6.58 9.66 4.08
CA VAL A 44 -5.33 8.89 3.97
C VAL A 44 -4.26 9.33 4.97
N ASN A 45 -4.18 10.61 5.29
CA ASN A 45 -3.12 11.14 6.15
C ASN A 45 -3.45 11.11 7.64
N SER A 46 -4.71 11.25 8.02
CA SER A 46 -5.07 11.55 9.41
C SER A 46 -6.29 10.82 9.95
N ASP A 47 -6.93 9.92 9.19
CA ASP A 47 -7.98 9.10 9.80
C ASP A 47 -7.36 8.15 10.83
N GLU A 48 -7.97 8.09 12.02
CA GLU A 48 -7.52 7.23 13.11
C GLU A 48 -7.61 5.75 12.73
N ASP A 49 -8.60 5.40 11.92
CA ASP A 49 -8.90 4.03 11.56
C ASP A 49 -8.18 3.64 10.26
N SER A 50 -7.42 2.55 10.32
CA SER A 50 -6.63 2.08 9.19
C SER A 50 -7.46 1.60 8.01
N ASP A 51 -8.66 1.07 8.23
CA ASP A 51 -9.53 0.62 7.14
C ASP A 51 -10.08 1.83 6.35
N VAL A 52 -10.36 2.95 7.03
CA VAL A 52 -10.71 4.20 6.37
C VAL A 52 -9.53 4.76 5.57
N ARG A 53 -8.32 4.75 6.15
CA ARG A 53 -7.11 5.16 5.42
C ARG A 53 -6.87 4.29 4.19
N LEU A 54 -7.03 2.97 4.33
CA LEU A 54 -6.87 1.97 3.28
C LEU A 54 -7.86 2.21 2.13
N GLU A 55 -9.15 2.33 2.43
CA GLU A 55 -10.20 2.59 1.44
C GLU A 55 -9.92 3.91 0.70
N ALA A 56 -9.62 5.00 1.43
CA ALA A 56 -9.29 6.27 0.81
C ALA A 56 -8.06 6.19 -0.11
N LEU A 57 -7.04 5.41 0.29
CA LEU A 57 -5.84 5.20 -0.51
C LEU A 57 -6.14 4.44 -1.81
N GLN A 58 -6.94 3.37 -1.74
CA GLN A 58 -7.36 2.57 -2.89
C GLN A 58 -8.19 3.41 -3.88
N GLN A 59 -9.14 4.18 -3.37
CA GLN A 59 -9.97 5.08 -4.17
C GLN A 59 -9.11 6.16 -4.85
N ILE A 60 -8.15 6.76 -4.13
CA ILE A 60 -7.22 7.74 -4.70
C ILE A 60 -6.36 7.11 -5.81
N ALA A 61 -5.72 5.98 -5.54
CA ALA A 61 -4.79 5.35 -6.47
C ALA A 61 -5.48 4.94 -7.78
N THR A 62 -6.74 4.48 -7.69
CA THR A 62 -7.53 4.06 -8.86
C THR A 62 -8.16 5.26 -9.57
N GLY A 63 -8.78 6.16 -8.82
CA GLY A 63 -9.55 7.27 -9.39
C GLY A 63 -8.67 8.41 -9.89
N TRP A 64 -7.58 8.71 -9.21
CA TRP A 64 -6.80 9.93 -9.45
C TRP A 64 -5.34 9.66 -9.76
N LYS A 65 -5.01 8.46 -10.28
CA LYS A 65 -3.65 8.04 -10.65
C LYS A 65 -2.80 9.12 -11.34
N ASN A 66 -3.40 9.87 -12.27
CA ASN A 66 -2.70 10.87 -13.08
C ASN A 66 -2.66 12.28 -12.45
N GLN A 67 -3.22 12.45 -11.25
CA GLN A 67 -3.16 13.72 -10.54
C GLN A 67 -1.79 13.93 -9.90
N PRO A 68 -1.32 15.18 -9.80
CA PRO A 68 -0.05 15.48 -9.17
C PRO A 68 -0.05 15.08 -7.68
N GLY A 69 1.08 14.55 -7.23
CA GLY A 69 1.33 14.19 -5.84
C GLY A 69 0.72 12.87 -5.36
N ILE A 70 0.02 12.10 -6.21
CA ILE A 70 -0.53 10.79 -5.79
C ILE A 70 0.59 9.78 -5.53
N LEU A 71 1.62 9.75 -6.38
CA LEU A 71 2.76 8.89 -6.14
C LEU A 71 3.46 9.23 -4.82
N GLU A 72 3.69 10.52 -4.54
CA GLU A 72 4.33 10.97 -3.30
C GLU A 72 3.49 10.65 -2.06
N LEU A 73 2.15 10.74 -2.17
CA LEU A 73 1.25 10.28 -1.12
C LEU A 73 1.43 8.78 -0.85
N LEU A 74 1.47 7.95 -1.90
CA LEU A 74 1.67 6.50 -1.76
C LEU A 74 3.05 6.18 -1.17
N LYS A 75 4.12 6.84 -1.62
CA LYS A 75 5.47 6.65 -1.07
C LYS A 75 5.50 6.93 0.44
N LYS A 76 4.90 8.04 0.87
CA LYS A 76 4.77 8.36 2.30
C LYS A 76 4.02 7.27 3.07
N LYS A 77 2.95 6.71 2.48
CA LYS A 77 2.21 5.59 3.10
C LYS A 77 3.05 4.33 3.19
N VAL A 78 3.87 4.01 2.18
CA VAL A 78 4.85 2.91 2.24
C VAL A 78 5.84 3.11 3.38
N GLU A 79 6.36 4.34 3.56
CA GLU A 79 7.45 4.62 4.49
C GLU A 79 7.00 4.67 5.95
N SER A 80 5.83 5.25 6.23
CA SER A 80 5.51 5.71 7.58
C SER A 80 4.10 5.41 8.08
N ASP A 81 3.25 4.69 7.33
CA ASP A 81 1.94 4.30 7.89
C ASP A 81 2.12 3.24 8.98
N GLU A 82 1.43 3.41 10.09
CA GLU A 82 1.54 2.50 11.24
C GLU A 82 0.95 1.13 10.92
N ASN A 83 -0.08 1.08 10.09
CA ASN A 83 -0.78 -0.16 9.76
C ASN A 83 -0.15 -0.87 8.55
N TRP A 84 0.14 -2.17 8.71
CA TRP A 84 0.77 -2.99 7.69
C TRP A 84 -0.08 -3.17 6.42
N GLN A 85 -1.42 -3.17 6.52
CA GLN A 85 -2.30 -3.24 5.36
C GLN A 85 -2.15 -2.00 4.50
N VAL A 86 -2.09 -0.82 5.12
CA VAL A 86 -1.93 0.44 4.39
C VAL A 86 -0.57 0.50 3.70
N ARG A 87 0.51 0.10 4.39
CA ARG A 87 1.86 0.01 3.77
C ARG A 87 1.87 -0.98 2.61
N GLY A 88 1.34 -2.18 2.82
CA GLY A 88 1.29 -3.24 1.81
C GLY A 88 0.46 -2.85 0.59
N GLU A 89 -0.68 -2.19 0.80
CA GLU A 89 -1.52 -1.69 -0.30
C GLU A 89 -0.82 -0.58 -1.08
N ALA A 90 -0.15 0.35 -0.39
CA ALA A 90 0.63 1.38 -1.04
C ALA A 90 1.72 0.79 -1.95
N VAL A 91 2.43 -0.27 -1.51
CA VAL A 91 3.37 -1.01 -2.34
C VAL A 91 2.69 -1.61 -3.57
N LYS A 92 1.55 -2.30 -3.43
CA LYS A 92 0.80 -2.89 -4.56
C LYS A 92 0.38 -1.86 -5.59
N GLN A 93 -0.15 -0.72 -5.13
CA GLN A 93 -0.59 0.38 -5.99
C GLN A 93 0.59 0.99 -6.75
N ILE A 94 1.72 1.24 -6.08
CA ILE A 94 2.96 1.71 -6.71
C ILE A 94 3.45 0.70 -7.76
N ALA A 95 3.54 -0.58 -7.41
CA ALA A 95 4.02 -1.62 -8.31
C ALA A 95 3.14 -1.77 -9.57
N THR A 96 1.83 -1.54 -9.44
CA THR A 96 0.89 -1.62 -10.57
C THR A 96 0.92 -0.36 -11.43
N GLY A 97 1.09 0.81 -10.80
CA GLY A 97 0.85 2.09 -11.45
C GLY A 97 2.10 2.85 -11.88
N TRP A 98 3.24 2.64 -11.22
CA TRP A 98 4.39 3.54 -11.24
C TRP A 98 5.75 2.83 -11.26
N LYS A 99 5.82 1.54 -11.58
CA LYS A 99 7.08 0.77 -11.58
C LYS A 99 8.25 1.39 -12.36
N ASN A 100 7.99 2.14 -13.42
CA ASN A 100 9.05 2.77 -14.21
C ASN A 100 9.47 4.15 -13.69
N GLN A 101 8.92 4.60 -12.55
CA GLN A 101 9.32 5.87 -11.95
C GLN A 101 10.66 5.72 -11.22
N PRO A 102 11.51 6.76 -11.23
CA PRO A 102 12.77 6.74 -10.49
C PRO A 102 12.53 6.51 -8.98
N GLY A 103 13.41 5.74 -8.34
CA GLY A 103 13.41 5.55 -6.89
C GLY A 103 12.45 4.45 -6.38
N ILE A 104 11.68 3.80 -7.25
CA ILE A 104 10.68 2.81 -6.81
C ILE A 104 11.32 1.50 -6.36
N VAL A 105 12.34 1.01 -7.07
CA VAL A 105 13.02 -0.22 -6.66
C VAL A 105 13.76 0.01 -5.35
N GLU A 106 14.40 1.15 -5.16
CA GLU A 106 15.10 1.51 -3.92
C GLU A 106 14.14 1.66 -2.73
N LEU A 107 12.94 2.22 -2.96
CA LEU A 107 11.89 2.26 -1.95
C LEU A 107 11.45 0.85 -1.53
N PHE A 108 11.30 -0.06 -2.50
CA PHE A 108 10.92 -1.45 -2.23
C PHE A 108 12.05 -2.21 -1.54
N ASP A 109 13.31 -2.05 -1.96
CA ASP A 109 14.48 -2.64 -1.30
C ASP A 109 14.49 -2.26 0.18
N HIS A 110 14.32 -0.95 0.47
CA HIS A 110 14.24 -0.48 1.85
C HIS A 110 13.06 -1.12 2.59
N ARG A 111 11.90 -1.31 1.95
CA ARG A 111 10.77 -1.98 2.62
C ARG A 111 11.06 -3.44 2.90
N VAL A 112 11.63 -4.18 1.95
CA VAL A 112 12.02 -5.58 2.15
C VAL A 112 12.93 -5.71 3.37
N LEU A 113 13.89 -4.79 3.54
CA LEU A 113 14.87 -4.84 4.62
C LEU A 113 14.32 -4.39 5.97
N ASN A 114 13.54 -3.30 6.00
CA ASN A 114 13.31 -2.51 7.21
C ASN A 114 11.84 -2.37 7.63
N ASP A 115 10.88 -2.97 6.93
CA ASP A 115 9.48 -2.89 7.38
C ASP A 115 9.31 -3.56 8.76
N PRO A 116 8.67 -2.89 9.74
CA PRO A 116 8.60 -3.37 11.12
C PRO A 116 7.56 -4.49 11.33
N PHE A 117 6.90 -4.97 10.28
CA PHE A 117 5.82 -5.96 10.39
C PHE A 117 6.21 -7.19 11.22
N GLN A 118 5.36 -7.50 12.19
CA GLN A 118 5.36 -8.75 12.95
C GLN A 118 4.01 -9.42 12.73
N ARG A 119 4.03 -10.72 12.46
CA ARG A 119 2.81 -11.49 12.24
C ARG A 119 2.21 -11.89 13.58
N GLU A 120 0.97 -11.50 13.79
CA GLU A 120 0.13 -11.91 14.92
C GLU A 120 -0.90 -12.95 14.48
N HIS A 121 -1.37 -12.84 13.24
CA HIS A 121 -2.40 -13.71 12.69
C HIS A 121 -2.05 -14.22 11.29
N GLU A 122 -2.51 -15.42 10.97
CA GLU A 122 -2.17 -16.08 9.72
C GLU A 122 -2.67 -15.38 8.46
N PHE A 123 -3.79 -14.66 8.56
CA PHE A 123 -4.42 -13.95 7.44
C PHE A 123 -3.67 -12.65 7.05
N GLN A 124 -2.78 -12.16 7.92
CA GLN A 124 -2.08 -10.91 7.68
C GLN A 124 -1.12 -11.05 6.49
N THR A 125 -0.92 -10.00 5.72
CA THR A 125 0.06 -10.00 4.63
C THR A 125 1.28 -9.20 5.03
N ASN A 126 2.46 -9.70 4.72
CA ASN A 126 3.71 -9.08 5.11
C ASN A 126 4.13 -8.03 4.06
N PRO A 127 4.25 -6.74 4.42
CA PRO A 127 4.71 -5.72 3.47
C PRO A 127 6.11 -5.98 2.89
N ARG A 128 7.01 -6.63 3.64
CA ARG A 128 8.32 -7.08 3.12
C ARG A 128 8.14 -8.06 1.97
N GLN A 129 7.24 -9.03 2.14
CA GLN A 129 6.93 -10.03 1.11
C GLN A 129 6.31 -9.36 -0.12
N ILE A 130 5.35 -8.45 0.07
CA ILE A 130 4.68 -7.76 -1.05
C ILE A 130 5.71 -6.95 -1.87
N ALA A 131 6.63 -6.26 -1.20
CA ALA A 131 7.70 -5.52 -1.87
C ALA A 131 8.68 -6.46 -2.61
N LEU A 132 9.07 -7.57 -1.99
CA LEU A 132 9.97 -8.55 -2.59
C LEU A 132 9.34 -9.26 -3.79
N GLU A 133 8.04 -9.59 -3.73
CA GLU A 133 7.28 -10.10 -4.86
C GLU A 133 7.26 -9.10 -6.03
N ALA A 134 7.07 -7.82 -5.74
CA ALA A 134 7.13 -6.77 -6.75
C ALA A 134 8.53 -6.68 -7.39
N ILE A 135 9.59 -6.74 -6.57
CA ILE A 135 10.98 -6.71 -7.03
C ILE A 135 11.26 -7.90 -7.96
N VAL A 136 11.01 -9.12 -7.50
CA VAL A 136 11.27 -10.36 -8.26
C VAL A 136 10.50 -10.38 -9.58
N LYS A 137 9.25 -9.89 -9.59
CA LYS A 137 8.41 -9.90 -10.79
C LYS A 137 8.81 -8.82 -11.80
N GLN A 138 9.19 -7.63 -11.34
CA GLN A 138 9.29 -6.45 -12.20
C GLN A 138 10.71 -6.02 -12.49
N TYR A 139 11.67 -6.42 -11.66
CA TYR A 139 13.08 -6.08 -11.78
C TYR A 139 13.96 -7.33 -11.60
N PRO A 140 13.75 -8.40 -12.40
CA PRO A 140 14.50 -9.65 -12.24
C PRO A 140 16.02 -9.46 -12.37
N ASP A 141 16.46 -8.52 -13.22
CA ASP A 141 17.86 -8.22 -13.47
C ASP A 141 18.46 -7.16 -12.52
N HIS A 142 17.67 -6.65 -11.56
CA HIS A 142 18.17 -5.69 -10.58
C HIS A 142 19.15 -6.37 -9.62
N GLN A 143 20.28 -5.72 -9.35
CA GLN A 143 21.39 -6.30 -8.60
C GLN A 143 20.98 -6.80 -7.20
N GLN A 144 19.98 -6.17 -6.57
CA GLN A 144 19.49 -6.57 -5.24
C GLN A 144 18.42 -7.67 -5.26
N THR A 145 17.87 -8.04 -6.41
CA THR A 145 16.75 -9.00 -6.48
C THR A 145 17.12 -10.35 -5.88
N LEU A 146 18.23 -10.95 -6.31
CA LEU A 146 18.68 -12.24 -5.79
C LEU A 146 19.22 -12.13 -4.34
N PRO A 147 20.08 -11.15 -3.99
CA PRO A 147 20.53 -10.96 -2.60
C PRO A 147 19.40 -10.78 -1.59
N LEU A 148 18.39 -9.95 -1.91
CA LEU A 148 17.24 -9.75 -1.02
C LEU A 148 16.43 -11.03 -0.86
N LEU A 149 16.24 -11.79 -1.94
CA LEU A 149 15.50 -13.05 -1.89
C LEU A 149 16.23 -14.10 -1.03
N GLN A 150 17.55 -14.22 -1.16
CA GLN A 150 18.39 -15.09 -0.34
C GLN A 150 18.36 -14.67 1.13
N ASP A 151 18.59 -13.39 1.41
CA ASP A 151 18.59 -12.88 2.77
C ASP A 151 17.23 -13.05 3.46
N ARG A 152 16.12 -12.75 2.78
CA ARG A 152 14.77 -12.97 3.36
C ARG A 152 14.43 -14.45 3.52
N ALA A 153 15.00 -15.35 2.73
CA ALA A 153 14.84 -16.79 2.91
C ALA A 153 15.52 -17.32 4.19
N GLU A 154 16.67 -16.76 4.55
CA GLU A 154 17.47 -17.18 5.69
C GLU A 154 17.11 -16.45 6.98
N ASN A 155 16.91 -15.13 6.89
CA ASN A 155 16.98 -14.22 8.03
C ASN A 155 15.67 -13.46 8.33
N ASP A 156 14.64 -13.51 7.48
CA ASP A 156 13.41 -12.76 7.77
C ASP A 156 12.76 -13.27 9.07
N PRO A 157 12.29 -12.41 9.99
CA PRO A 157 11.63 -12.88 11.21
C PRO A 157 10.30 -13.59 10.93
N ASP A 158 9.63 -13.29 9.82
CA ASP A 158 8.37 -13.90 9.43
C ASP A 158 8.58 -15.24 8.70
N GLU A 159 8.10 -16.33 9.30
CA GLU A 159 8.26 -17.68 8.77
C GLU A 159 7.66 -17.86 7.38
N LYS A 160 6.45 -17.32 7.16
CA LYS A 160 5.78 -17.42 5.85
C LYS A 160 6.59 -16.75 4.73
N LEU A 161 7.24 -15.62 5.02
CA LEU A 161 8.13 -14.96 4.07
C LEU A 161 9.38 -15.82 3.81
N ARG A 162 10.01 -16.38 4.85
CA ARG A 162 11.16 -17.30 4.66
C ARG A 162 10.80 -18.48 3.75
N GLU A 163 9.68 -19.14 4.01
CA GLU A 163 9.22 -20.29 3.22
C GLU A 163 8.92 -19.92 1.76
N TRP A 164 8.21 -18.82 1.55
CA TRP A 164 7.93 -18.30 0.22
C TRP A 164 9.22 -17.99 -0.55
N ALA A 165 10.19 -17.34 0.10
CA ALA A 165 11.46 -16.97 -0.52
C ALA A 165 12.30 -18.19 -0.90
N LYS A 166 12.39 -19.22 -0.03
CA LYS A 166 13.06 -20.50 -0.34
C LYS A 166 12.44 -21.19 -1.55
N LYS A 167 11.11 -21.26 -1.59
CA LYS A 167 10.38 -21.84 -2.73
C LYS A 167 10.65 -21.05 -4.00
N LYS A 168 10.72 -19.72 -3.91
CA LYS A 168 10.98 -18.87 -5.07
C LYS A 168 12.41 -19.02 -5.60
N LEU A 169 13.40 -19.19 -4.73
CA LEU A 169 14.79 -19.48 -5.13
C LEU A 169 14.89 -20.80 -5.89
N GLN A 170 14.27 -21.87 -5.39
CA GLN A 170 14.25 -23.17 -6.09
C GLN A 170 13.65 -23.07 -7.50
N GLN A 171 12.64 -22.22 -7.69
CA GLN A 171 12.03 -21.97 -9.02
C GLN A 171 12.91 -21.18 -9.97
N LEU A 172 13.92 -20.45 -9.48
CA LEU A 172 14.86 -19.70 -10.31
C LEU A 172 16.06 -20.56 -10.74
N GLU A 173 16.30 -21.67 -10.05
CA GLU A 173 17.37 -22.64 -10.36
C GLU A 173 16.96 -23.70 -11.39
N THR A 174 15.66 -23.83 -11.67
CA THR A 174 15.04 -24.76 -12.63
C THR A 174 14.74 -24.10 -13.96
#